data_AF-A0A2G2PGH7-F1
#
_entry.id   AF-A0A2G2PGH7-F1
#
_cell.length_a   1.000
_cell.length_b   1.000
_cell.length_c   1.000
_cell.angle_alpha   90.00
_cell.angle_beta   90.00
_cell.angle_gamma   90.00
#
_symmetry.space_group_name_H-M   'P 1'
#
loop_
_entity.id
_entity.type
_entity.pdbx_description
1 polymer ?
#
loop_
_entity_poly.entity_id
_entity_poly.type
_entity_poly.pdbx_seq_one_letter_code
_entity_poly.pdbx_strand_id
1 'polypeptide(L)'
;MRKKALLLHGWGGSNFPRLTCDIKELASFYPCELPTNLYADNSILICSDNDPYVNISEIQSIQKSLNIELKIIKNAGHINADSGFGEWQWILQEIQNDYKN
;
A
#
# COMPACT_ATOMS: atom_id res chain seq x y z
N MET A 1 16.68 19.05 0.87
CA MET A 1 16.44 17.69 1.42
C MET A 1 15.78 16.86 0.33
N ARG A 2 16.18 15.59 0.15
CA ARG A 2 15.56 14.72 -0.87
C ARG A 2 14.20 14.26 -0.32
N LYS A 3 13.11 14.88 -0.78
CA LYS A 3 11.74 14.41 -0.51
C LYS A 3 11.62 13.02 -1.13
N LYS A 4 11.47 11.99 -0.29
CA LYS A 4 11.26 10.62 -0.75
C LYS A 4 9.77 10.33 -0.65
N ALA A 5 9.10 10.15 -1.79
CA ALA A 5 7.75 9.63 -1.83
C ALA A 5 7.82 8.10 -1.76
N LEU A 6 7.21 7.50 -0.74
CA LEU A 6 7.06 6.04 -0.67
C LEU A 6 5.67 5.68 -1.19
N LEU A 7 5.65 5.03 -2.35
CA LEU A 7 4.44 4.46 -2.91
C LEU A 7 4.32 3.00 -2.45
N LEU A 8 3.30 2.72 -1.65
CA LEU A 8 2.96 1.36 -1.27
C LEU A 8 1.81 0.90 -2.17
N HIS A 9 2.13 0.19 -3.25
CA HIS A 9 1.17 -0.58 -4.03
C HIS A 9 1.54 -2.06 -3.99
N GLY A 10 0.53 -2.92 -4.12
CA GLY A 10 0.62 -4.40 -4.16
C GLY A 10 2.02 -4.98 -3.96
N TRP A 11 2.32 -5.42 -2.74
CA TRP A 11 3.53 -6.19 -2.45
C TRP A 11 3.49 -7.51 -3.23
N GLY A 12 4.06 -7.51 -4.43
CA GLY A 12 4.18 -8.70 -5.27
C GLY A 12 5.00 -9.76 -4.57
N GLY A 13 4.34 -10.82 -4.08
CA GLY A 13 4.99 -12.05 -3.58
C GLY A 13 4.61 -12.43 -2.15
N SER A 14 4.15 -11.49 -1.34
CA SER A 14 3.58 -11.78 -0.02
C SER A 14 2.17 -11.23 -0.02
N ASN A 15 1.18 -12.07 0.33
CA ASN A 15 -0.09 -11.56 0.85
C ASN A 15 0.25 -10.37 1.76
N PHE A 16 -0.47 -9.25 1.60
CA PHE A 16 -0.46 -8.05 2.45
C PHE A 16 -0.03 -8.40 3.88
N PRO A 17 0.70 -7.56 4.66
CA PRO A 17 1.02 -7.90 6.04
C PRO A 17 -0.29 -8.28 6.76
N ARG A 18 -0.58 -9.58 6.80
CA ARG A 18 -1.81 -10.05 7.37
C ARG A 18 -1.57 -9.84 8.83
N LEU A 19 -2.37 -8.99 9.44
CA LEU A 19 -2.23 -8.73 10.85
C LEU A 19 -2.52 -9.99 11.68
N THR A 20 -3.09 -11.03 11.04
CA THR A 20 -3.32 -12.34 11.61
C THR A 20 -2.97 -13.47 10.62
N CYS A 21 -2.49 -14.61 11.15
CA CYS A 21 -2.30 -15.82 10.36
C CYS A 21 -2.58 -17.05 11.23
N ASP A 22 -3.58 -17.84 10.85
CA ASP A 22 -3.98 -19.04 11.59
C ASP A 22 -3.30 -20.33 11.08
N ILE A 23 -2.40 -20.20 10.09
CA ILE A 23 -1.69 -21.33 9.47
C ILE A 23 -0.36 -21.52 10.17
N LYS A 24 -0.22 -22.64 10.89
CA LYS A 24 0.96 -22.92 11.75
C LYS A 24 2.27 -22.95 10.97
N GLU A 25 2.25 -23.50 9.77
CA GLU A 25 3.42 -23.62 8.89
C GLU A 25 3.92 -22.25 8.40
N LEU A 26 3.06 -21.23 8.43
CA LEU A 26 3.38 -19.87 8.00
C LEU A 26 3.69 -18.93 9.17
N ALA A 27 3.58 -19.41 10.42
CA ALA A 27 3.80 -18.59 11.62
C ALA A 27 5.24 -18.06 11.76
N SER A 28 6.22 -18.67 11.08
CA SER A 28 7.60 -18.15 11.03
C SER A 28 7.75 -16.94 10.10
N PHE A 29 6.76 -16.67 9.26
CA PHE A 29 6.76 -15.58 8.27
C PHE A 29 5.62 -14.57 8.49
N TYR A 30 4.56 -14.95 9.20
CA TYR A 30 3.39 -14.11 9.48
C TYR A 30 2.95 -14.22 10.95
N PRO A 31 2.32 -13.18 11.53
CA PRO A 31 1.98 -11.89 10.91
C PRO A 31 3.21 -11.01 10.72
N CYS A 32 3.21 -10.21 9.65
CA CYS A 32 4.26 -9.23 9.42
C CYS A 32 3.96 -7.98 10.27
N GLU A 33 4.90 -7.59 11.12
CA GLU A 33 4.75 -6.39 11.93
C GLU A 33 4.75 -5.14 11.04
N LEU A 34 3.86 -4.20 11.35
CA LEU A 34 3.86 -2.92 10.65
C LEU A 34 5.12 -2.13 11.03
N PRO A 35 5.72 -1.40 10.06
CA PRO A 35 6.85 -0.55 10.35
C PRO A 35 6.45 0.53 11.37
N THR A 36 7.27 0.70 12.40
CA THR A 36 7.06 1.73 13.43
C THR A 36 7.47 3.13 12.97
N ASN A 37 8.38 3.21 12.00
CA ASN A 37 8.84 4.47 11.43
C ASN A 37 8.81 4.41 9.90
N LEU A 38 8.19 5.40 9.29
CA LEU A 38 8.33 5.67 7.87
C LEU A 38 9.49 6.64 7.67
N TYR A 39 10.42 6.29 6.78
CA TYR A 39 11.59 7.12 6.45
C TYR A 39 11.34 8.08 5.27
N ALA A 40 10.11 8.09 4.76
CA ALA A 40 9.66 8.94 3.68
C ALA A 40 8.84 10.10 4.26
N ASP A 41 9.08 11.32 3.77
CA ASP A 41 8.34 12.52 4.19
C ASP A 41 6.86 12.42 3.78
N ASN A 42 6.62 11.85 2.59
CA ASN A 42 5.28 11.65 2.03
C ASN A 42 5.09 10.16 1.70
N SER A 43 4.01 9.57 2.21
CA SER A 43 3.65 8.17 1.96
C SER A 43 2.16 8.06 1.65
N ILE A 44 1.84 7.30 0.61
CA ILE A 44 0.45 7.07 0.17
C ILE A 44 0.24 5.55 0.06
N LEU A 45 -0.85 5.08 0.66
CA LEU A 45 -1.36 3.73 0.53
C LEU A 45 -2.47 3.69 -0.52
N ILE A 46 -2.40 2.73 -1.43
CA ILE A 46 -3.39 2.62 -2.51
C ILE A 46 -3.90 1.19 -2.61
N CYS A 47 -5.22 1.04 -2.54
CA CYS A 47 -5.88 -0.26 -2.60
C CYS A 47 -7.15 -0.19 -3.47
N SER A 48 -7.73 -1.36 -3.75
CA SER A 48 -9.08 -1.45 -4.33
C SER A 48 -10.12 -1.83 -3.29
N ASP A 49 -11.38 -1.42 -3.50
CA ASP A 49 -12.53 -1.83 -2.68
C ASP A 49 -13.03 -3.25 -2.96
N ASN A 50 -12.56 -3.90 -4.03
CA ASN A 50 -12.91 -5.27 -4.38
C ASN A 50 -11.68 -6.17 -4.65
N ASP A 51 -10.52 -5.86 -4.04
CA ASP A 51 -9.36 -6.76 -4.08
C ASP A 51 -9.71 -8.08 -3.33
N PRO A 52 -9.62 -9.25 -3.99
CA PRO A 52 -10.00 -10.53 -3.38
C PRO A 52 -9.04 -10.98 -2.26
N TYR A 53 -7.87 -10.37 -2.14
CA TYR A 53 -6.83 -10.76 -1.18
C TYR A 53 -6.76 -9.88 0.07
N VAL A 54 -7.52 -8.78 0.10
CA VAL A 54 -7.35 -7.73 1.10
C VAL A 54 -8.70 -7.27 1.64
N ASN A 55 -8.79 -7.14 2.97
CA ASN A 55 -9.98 -6.55 3.61
C ASN A 55 -9.82 -5.03 3.78
N ILE A 56 -10.84 -4.25 3.40
CA ILE A 56 -10.83 -2.79 3.56
C ILE A 56 -10.67 -2.35 5.03
N SER A 57 -11.21 -3.10 5.98
CA SER A 57 -11.07 -2.79 7.41
C SER A 57 -9.63 -2.95 7.90
N GLU A 58 -8.91 -3.93 7.35
CA GLU A 58 -7.47 -4.14 7.61
C GLU A 58 -6.65 -3.00 7.01
N ILE A 59 -6.96 -2.61 5.77
CA ILE A 59 -6.34 -1.45 5.12
C ILE A 59 -6.53 -0.16 5.92
N GLN A 60 -7.75 0.08 6.41
CA GLN A 60 -8.03 1.24 7.24
C GLN A 60 -7.28 1.20 8.58
N SER A 61 -7.09 0.01 9.15
CA SER A 61 -6.29 -0.15 10.37
C SER A 61 -4.82 0.18 10.11
N ILE A 62 -4.27 -0.30 8.99
CA ILE A 62 -2.88 -0.04 8.58
C ILE A 62 -2.67 1.44 8.25
N GLN A 63 -3.61 2.06 7.53
CA GLN A 63 -3.64 3.49 7.25
C GLN A 63 -3.55 4.31 8.55
N LYS A 64 -4.37 3.97 9.54
CA LYS A 64 -4.38 4.64 10.86
C LYS A 64 -3.09 4.42 11.63
N SER A 65 -2.59 3.19 11.67
CA SER A 65 -1.35 2.84 12.37
C SER A 65 -0.13 3.54 11.78
N LEU A 66 -0.07 3.68 10.45
CA LEU A 66 1.03 4.34 9.75
C LEU A 66 0.84 5.86 9.60
N ASN A 67 -0.37 6.37 9.87
CA ASN A 67 -0.76 7.77 9.67
C ASN A 67 -0.44 8.29 8.26
N ILE A 68 -0.81 7.51 7.25
CA ILE A 68 -0.57 7.82 5.83
C ILE A 68 -1.87 8.12 5.08
N GLU A 69 -1.76 8.77 3.92
CA GLU A 69 -2.90 8.94 3.01
C GLU A 69 -3.35 7.58 2.48
N LEU A 70 -4.66 7.37 2.37
CA LEU A 70 -5.24 6.19 1.72
C LEU A 70 -6.10 6.61 0.53
N LYS A 71 -5.77 6.09 -0.65
CA LYS A 71 -6.61 6.18 -1.86
C LYS A 71 -7.23 4.82 -2.15
N ILE A 72 -8.56 4.79 -2.30
CA ILE A 72 -9.31 3.58 -2.64
C ILE A 72 -9.81 3.70 -4.08
N ILE A 73 -9.43 2.75 -4.94
CA ILE A 73 -9.89 2.67 -6.32
C ILE A 73 -11.08 1.71 -6.39
N LYS A 74 -12.20 2.19 -6.95
CA LYS A 74 -13.42 1.40 -7.08
C LYS A 74 -13.27 0.33 -8.16
N ASN A 75 -13.67 -0.90 -7.84
CA ASN A 75 -13.77 -2.04 -8.73
C ASN A 75 -12.47 -2.35 -9.52
N ALA A 76 -11.30 -2.13 -8.92
CA ALA A 76 -10.00 -2.32 -9.56
C ALA A 76 -9.40 -3.73 -9.37
N GLY A 77 -10.03 -4.57 -8.55
CA GLY A 77 -9.57 -5.91 -8.23
C GLY A 77 -8.19 -5.86 -7.57
N HIS A 78 -7.37 -6.88 -7.86
CA HIS A 78 -5.98 -6.82 -7.47
C HIS A 78 -5.21 -5.86 -8.38
N ILE A 79 -4.76 -4.73 -7.83
CA ILE A 79 -4.07 -3.68 -8.58
C ILE A 79 -2.76 -4.24 -9.16
N ASN A 80 -2.70 -4.33 -10.48
CA ASN A 80 -1.52 -4.71 -11.24
C ASN A 80 -1.59 -4.14 -12.67
N ALA A 81 -0.51 -4.28 -13.43
CA ALA A 81 -0.45 -3.80 -14.82
C ALA A 81 -1.48 -4.50 -15.73
N ASP A 82 -1.69 -5.81 -15.54
CA ASP A 82 -2.64 -6.61 -16.34
C ASP A 82 -4.10 -6.20 -16.11
N SER A 83 -4.39 -5.61 -14.95
CA SER A 83 -5.71 -5.11 -14.54
C SER A 83 -5.92 -3.64 -14.94
N GLY A 84 -5.02 -3.08 -15.75
CA GLY A 84 -5.10 -1.71 -16.27
C GLY A 84 -4.49 -0.64 -15.35
N PHE A 85 -3.80 -1.03 -14.27
CA PHE A 85 -3.19 -0.13 -13.29
C PHE A 85 -1.65 -0.14 -13.37
N GLY A 86 -1.10 -0.07 -14.58
CA GLY A 86 0.36 -0.03 -14.81
C GLY A 86 0.96 1.36 -14.67
N GLU A 87 0.48 2.33 -15.44
CA GLU A 87 0.98 3.71 -15.42
C GLU A 87 0.07 4.64 -14.62
N TRP A 88 0.68 5.44 -13.74
CA TRP A 88 -0.02 6.31 -12.81
C TRP A 88 0.39 7.74 -13.04
N GLN A 89 -0.15 8.33 -14.10
CA GLN A 89 0.23 9.68 -14.56
C GLN A 89 0.05 10.75 -13.47
N TRP A 90 -0.95 10.61 -12.60
CA TRP A 90 -1.16 11.54 -11.49
C TRP A 90 -0.04 11.44 -10.42
N ILE A 91 0.55 10.26 -10.19
CA ILE A 91 1.69 10.11 -9.27
C ILE A 91 2.90 10.82 -9.85
N LEU A 92 3.14 10.66 -11.15
CA LEU A 92 4.22 11.36 -11.84
C LEU A 92 4.07 12.88 -11.69
N GLN A 93 2.85 13.40 -11.83
CA GLN A 93 2.55 14.82 -11.63
C GLN A 93 2.80 15.25 -10.18
N GLU A 94 2.38 14.46 -9.19
CA GLU A 94 2.59 14.75 -7.77
C GLU A 94 4.08 14.86 -7.45
N ILE A 95 4.87 13.88 -7.89
CA ILE A 95 6.33 13.86 -7.72
C ILE A 95 6.96 15.08 -8.40
N GLN A 96 6.55 15.41 -9.63
CA GLN A 96 7.07 16.57 -10.35
C GLN A 96 6.75 17.90 -9.66
N ASN A 97 5.58 18.02 -9.04
CA ASN A 97 5.21 19.19 -8.26
C ASN A 97 6.06 19.28 -6.98
N ASP A 98 6.28 18.16 -6.30
CA ASP A 98 7.14 18.08 -5.12
C ASP A 98 8.60 18.48 -5.40
N TYR A 99 9.12 18.17 -6.61
CA TYR A 99 10.47 18.56 -7.03
C TYR A 99 10.62 20.05 -7.33
N LYS A 100 9.54 20.73 -7.74
CA LYS A 100 9.57 22.16 -8.11
C LYS A 100 9.47 23.09 -6.90
N ASN A 101 8.97 22.58 -5.78
CA ASN A 101 8.76 23.28 -4.50
C ASN A 101 9.91 23.02 -3.51
#